data_AF-A0AAD3M5J2-F1
#
_entry.id   AF-A0AAD3M5J2-F1
#
_cell.length_a   1.000
_cell.length_b   1.000
_cell.length_c   1.000
_cell.angle_alpha   90.00
_cell.angle_beta   90.00
_cell.angle_gamma   90.00
#
_symmetry.space_group_name_H-M   'P 1'
#
loop_
_entity.id
_entity.type
_entity.pdbx_description
1 polymer ?
#
loop_
_entity_poly.entity_id
_entity_poly.type
_entity_poly.pdbx_seq_one_letter_code
_entity_poly.pdbx_strand_id
1 'polypeptide(L)'
;CCDLGYHASLARTFRTYLSAEYNLETSRHEGLDIIENAVDNLDSRSDKHKIMDMHNQVFCPPMRFEYLPHMGDEVCQVSAQQPVQTELLMRYHQLQSRLATLKIENEEVRKTLDATMQTLQDMLTVEDFDVSDAFQHSRSTESIKSVASESYMSKLNVAKRRANQQETEMFYFSKFKEYLNGSNLIIKLQAKHDLLKQTLGE
;
A
#
# COMPACT_ATOMS: atom_id res chain seq x y z
N CYS A 1 -5.15 57.29 50.12
CA CYS A 1 -4.04 56.33 50.23
C CYS A 1 -4.44 54.87 49.99
N CYS A 2 -5.72 54.48 50.11
CA CYS A 2 -6.13 53.07 50.08
C CYS A 2 -6.00 52.35 48.73
N ASP A 3 -6.05 53.07 47.60
CA ASP A 3 -5.97 52.47 46.25
C ASP A 3 -4.57 52.58 45.60
N LEU A 4 -3.61 53.18 46.31
CA LEU A 4 -2.29 53.47 45.75
C LEU A 4 -1.54 52.15 45.49
N GLY A 5 -1.41 51.78 44.21
CA GLY A 5 -0.63 50.62 43.77
C GLY A 5 -1.38 49.28 43.70
N TYR A 6 -2.66 49.22 44.11
CA TYR A 6 -3.46 47.99 44.04
C TYR A 6 -3.64 47.51 42.60
N HIS A 7 -4.19 48.36 41.72
CA HIS A 7 -4.38 48.02 40.31
C HIS A 7 -3.07 47.70 39.58
N ALA A 8 -1.98 48.42 39.92
CA ALA A 8 -0.67 48.16 39.33
C ALA A 8 -0.12 46.77 39.73
N SER A 9 -0.31 46.37 40.98
CA SER A 9 0.10 45.05 41.47
C SER A 9 -0.78 43.95 40.88
N LEU A 10 -2.10 44.12 40.88
CA LEU A 10 -3.05 43.18 40.28
C LEU A 10 -2.78 42.98 38.78
N ALA A 11 -2.51 44.06 38.05
CA ALA A 11 -2.20 43.99 36.63
C ALA A 11 -0.87 43.27 36.34
N ARG A 12 0.13 43.36 37.24
CA ARG A 12 1.36 42.56 37.12
C ARG A 12 1.09 41.07 37.36
N THR A 13 0.28 40.74 38.37
CA THR A 13 -0.11 39.35 38.64
C THR A 13 -0.83 38.74 37.43
N PHE A 14 -1.83 39.43 36.86
CA PHE A 14 -2.53 38.93 35.67
C PHE A 14 -1.62 38.83 34.44
N ARG A 15 -0.71 39.78 34.22
CA ARG A 15 0.27 39.66 33.13
C ARG A 15 1.23 38.48 33.32
N THR A 16 1.60 38.16 34.56
CA THR A 16 2.42 36.99 34.86
C THR A 16 1.67 35.70 34.53
N TYR A 17 0.40 35.60 34.93
CA TYR A 17 -0.48 34.50 34.57
C TYR A 17 -0.61 34.35 33.05
N LEU A 18 -0.95 35.43 32.33
CA LEU A 18 -1.07 35.42 30.87
C LEU A 18 0.24 35.01 30.20
N SER A 19 1.38 35.52 30.67
CA SER A 19 2.69 35.12 30.15
C SER A 19 2.96 33.63 30.36
N ALA A 20 2.57 33.05 31.49
CA ALA A 20 2.73 31.61 31.74
C ALA A 20 1.84 30.79 30.79
N GLU A 21 0.56 31.16 30.63
CA GLU A 21 -0.36 30.50 29.71
C GLU A 21 0.11 30.59 28.25
N TYR A 22 0.60 31.74 27.80
CA TYR A 22 1.15 31.88 26.44
C TYR A 22 2.37 30.98 26.20
N ASN A 23 3.32 30.92 27.15
CA ASN A 23 4.48 30.03 27.01
C ASN A 23 4.09 28.56 27.02
N LEU A 24 3.10 28.17 27.83
CA LEU A 24 2.58 26.81 27.85
C LEU A 24 1.91 26.45 26.52
N GLU A 25 1.10 27.35 25.97
CA GLU A 25 0.46 27.16 24.66
C GLU A 25 1.49 27.07 23.53
N THR A 26 2.52 27.91 23.53
CA THR A 26 3.64 27.82 22.58
C THR A 26 4.35 26.47 22.67
N SER A 27 4.73 26.03 23.87
CA SER A 27 5.39 24.73 24.06
C SER A 27 4.50 23.57 23.64
N ARG A 28 3.18 23.66 23.86
CA ARG A 28 2.22 22.67 23.38
C ARG A 28 2.16 22.63 21.86
N HIS A 29 2.13 23.79 21.20
CA HIS A 29 2.09 23.89 19.75
C HIS A 29 3.35 23.27 19.12
N GLU A 30 4.54 23.58 19.64
CA GLU A 30 5.80 22.95 19.20
C GLU A 30 5.75 21.43 19.30
N GLY A 31 5.14 20.88 20.36
CA GLY A 31 4.95 19.44 20.51
C GLY A 31 3.99 18.83 19.48
N LEU A 32 2.96 19.57 19.08
CA LEU A 32 2.02 19.15 18.02
C LEU A 32 2.71 19.14 16.66
N ASP A 33 3.53 20.15 16.34
CA ASP A 33 4.27 20.23 15.08
C ASP A 33 5.23 19.03 14.89
N ILE A 34 5.86 18.55 15.97
CA ILE A 34 6.70 17.34 15.93
C ILE A 34 5.88 16.11 15.54
N ILE A 35 4.67 15.99 16.07
CA ILE A 35 3.78 14.85 15.78
C ILE A 35 3.24 14.96 14.35
N GLU A 36 2.83 16.14 13.91
CA GLU A 36 2.37 16.39 12.54
C GLU A 36 3.47 16.00 11.53
N ASN A 37 4.71 16.45 11.77
CA ASN A 37 5.86 16.06 10.96
C ASN A 37 6.10 14.54 10.97
N ALA A 38 5.92 13.86 12.10
CA ALA A 38 6.03 12.40 12.17
C ALA A 38 4.92 11.69 11.36
N VAL A 39 3.70 12.23 11.35
CA VAL A 39 2.56 11.73 10.56
C VAL A 39 2.83 11.91 9.06
N ASP A 40 3.31 13.09 8.64
CA ASP A 40 3.65 13.38 7.25
C ASP A 40 4.76 12.47 6.69
N ASN A 41 5.63 11.97 7.58
CA ASN A 41 6.73 11.09 7.22
C ASN A 41 6.38 9.59 7.25
N LEU A 42 5.11 9.21 7.47
CA LEU A 42 4.68 7.82 7.38
C LEU A 42 4.84 7.29 5.94
N ASP A 43 5.82 6.41 5.72
CA ASP A 43 6.12 5.84 4.40
C ASP A 43 6.35 4.32 4.47
N SER A 44 5.28 3.59 4.14
CA SER A 44 5.31 2.12 4.08
C SER A 44 6.36 1.55 3.12
N ARG A 45 6.72 2.29 2.04
CA ARG A 45 7.73 1.84 1.08
C ARG A 45 9.11 1.99 1.70
N SER A 46 9.42 3.12 2.31
CA SER A 46 10.69 3.33 3.02
C SER A 46 10.87 2.30 4.13
N ASP A 47 9.83 2.06 4.93
CA ASP A 47 9.87 1.09 6.03
C ASP A 47 10.09 -0.34 5.52
N LYS A 48 9.45 -0.73 4.41
CA LYS A 48 9.72 -2.02 3.75
C LYS A 48 11.19 -2.17 3.37
N HIS A 49 11.81 -1.15 2.78
CA HIS A 49 13.23 -1.23 2.38
C HIS A 49 14.14 -1.37 3.61
N LYS A 50 13.90 -0.59 4.67
CA LYS A 50 14.65 -0.70 5.93
C LYS A 50 14.56 -2.12 6.51
N ILE A 51 13.36 -2.71 6.54
CA ILE A 51 13.16 -4.09 7.00
C ILE A 51 13.93 -5.09 6.14
N MET A 52 13.89 -4.94 4.81
CA MET A 52 14.62 -5.81 3.89
C MET A 52 16.14 -5.71 4.09
N ASP A 53 16.66 -4.50 4.31
CA ASP A 53 18.09 -4.26 4.54
C ASP A 53 18.55 -4.79 5.90
N MET A 54 17.76 -4.58 6.95
CA MET A 54 18.03 -5.11 8.30
C MET A 54 18.08 -6.64 8.34
N HIS A 55 17.32 -7.30 7.45
CA HIS A 55 17.21 -8.75 7.37
C HIS A 55 17.68 -9.30 6.02
N ASN A 56 18.77 -8.74 5.49
CA ASN A 56 19.28 -9.09 4.15
C ASN A 56 19.45 -10.60 3.90
N GLN A 57 19.88 -11.37 4.91
CA GLN A 57 20.07 -12.82 4.84
C GLN A 57 18.78 -13.61 4.59
N VAL A 58 17.62 -13.02 4.89
CA VAL A 58 16.30 -13.63 4.65
C VAL A 58 15.79 -13.31 3.25
N PHE A 59 16.08 -12.09 2.76
CA PHE A 59 15.54 -11.58 1.49
C PHE A 59 16.51 -11.66 0.31
N CYS A 60 17.77 -12.04 0.54
CA CYS A 60 18.76 -12.17 -0.52
C CYS A 60 18.36 -13.30 -1.51
N PRO A 61 18.37 -13.05 -2.82
CA PRO A 61 18.10 -14.09 -3.81
C PRO A 61 19.14 -15.22 -3.73
N PRO A 62 18.74 -16.50 -3.85
CA PRO A 62 19.67 -17.61 -3.90
C PRO A 62 20.50 -17.58 -5.19
N MET A 63 21.63 -18.30 -5.18
CA MET A 63 22.41 -18.51 -6.41
C MET A 63 21.56 -19.19 -7.48
N ARG A 64 21.81 -18.82 -8.74
CA ARG A 64 21.13 -19.43 -9.89
C ARG A 64 21.51 -20.90 -9.98
N PHE A 65 20.53 -21.76 -10.27
CA PHE A 65 20.79 -23.16 -10.60
C PHE A 65 21.50 -23.28 -11.94
N GLU A 66 22.58 -24.06 -11.96
CA GLU A 66 23.33 -24.39 -13.15
C GLU A 66 22.98 -25.80 -13.65
N TYR A 67 23.18 -26.05 -14.94
CA TYR A 67 23.05 -27.39 -15.50
C TYR A 67 24.17 -28.27 -14.94
N LEU A 68 23.80 -29.43 -14.37
CA LEU A 68 24.74 -30.41 -13.84
C LEU A 68 24.81 -31.61 -14.79
N PRO A 69 25.96 -31.84 -15.47
CA PRO A 69 26.15 -32.98 -16.35
C PRO A 69 25.95 -34.31 -15.63
N HIS A 70 25.17 -35.22 -16.23
CA HIS A 70 25.01 -36.57 -15.72
C HIS A 70 26.06 -37.49 -16.36
N MET A 71 26.86 -38.18 -15.56
CA MET A 71 27.87 -39.17 -16.02
C MET A 71 28.86 -38.62 -17.07
N GLY A 72 29.23 -37.34 -16.97
CA GLY A 72 30.19 -36.71 -17.90
C GLY A 72 29.59 -36.32 -19.25
N ASP A 73 28.27 -36.16 -19.34
CA ASP A 73 27.61 -35.62 -20.55
C ASP A 73 28.22 -34.28 -20.98
N GLU A 74 28.69 -34.22 -22.22
CA GLU A 74 29.31 -33.02 -22.80
C GLU A 74 28.27 -32.06 -23.40
N VAL A 75 27.01 -32.49 -23.55
CA VAL A 75 25.94 -31.69 -24.16
C VAL A 75 25.26 -30.81 -23.11
N CYS A 76 25.60 -29.52 -23.10
CA CYS A 76 25.06 -28.53 -22.15
C CYS A 76 24.00 -27.58 -22.73
N GLN A 77 23.54 -27.83 -23.96
CA GLN A 77 22.59 -27.00 -24.70
C GLN A 77 21.57 -27.85 -25.45
N VAL A 78 20.44 -27.24 -25.81
CA VAL A 78 19.38 -27.93 -26.55
C VAL A 78 19.85 -28.23 -27.97
N SER A 79 19.79 -29.51 -28.38
CA SER A 79 20.13 -29.91 -29.76
C SER A 79 18.88 -29.94 -30.63
N ALA A 80 18.85 -29.11 -31.69
CA ALA A 80 17.76 -29.04 -32.66
C ALA A 80 18.13 -29.72 -33.99
N GLN A 81 18.64 -30.95 -33.92
CA GLN A 81 18.94 -31.78 -35.09
C GLN A 81 17.75 -32.69 -35.45
N GLN A 82 17.66 -33.14 -36.71
CA GLN A 82 16.64 -34.11 -37.11
C GLN A 82 16.83 -35.45 -36.38
N PRO A 83 15.73 -36.14 -35.98
CA PRO A 83 14.32 -35.83 -36.27
C PRO A 83 13.65 -34.87 -35.26
N VAL A 84 14.32 -34.57 -34.13
CA VAL A 84 13.73 -33.84 -32.99
C VAL A 84 13.42 -32.38 -33.32
N GLN A 85 14.13 -31.78 -34.29
CA GLN A 85 13.91 -30.40 -34.75
C GLN A 85 12.43 -30.10 -35.07
N THR A 86 11.72 -31.01 -35.75
CA THR A 86 10.32 -30.79 -36.14
C THR A 86 9.41 -30.71 -34.92
N GLU A 87 9.62 -31.58 -33.92
CA GLU A 87 8.85 -31.56 -32.67
C GLU A 87 9.13 -30.30 -31.86
N LEU A 88 10.39 -29.84 -31.82
CA LEU A 88 10.77 -28.59 -31.14
C LEU A 88 10.12 -27.36 -31.81
N LEU A 89 10.06 -27.33 -33.14
CA LEU A 89 9.40 -26.25 -33.88
C LEU A 89 7.88 -26.22 -33.62
N MET A 90 7.24 -27.40 -33.65
CA MET A 90 5.82 -27.52 -33.28
C MET A 90 5.58 -27.04 -31.85
N ARG A 91 6.47 -27.42 -30.92
CA ARG A 91 6.37 -27.01 -29.52
C ARG A 91 6.56 -25.50 -29.35
N TYR A 92 7.48 -24.90 -30.09
CA TYR A 92 7.70 -23.45 -30.11
C TYR A 92 6.42 -22.71 -30.49
N HIS A 93 5.80 -23.04 -31.62
CA HIS A 93 4.54 -22.41 -32.03
C HIS A 93 3.40 -22.64 -31.04
N GLN A 94 3.29 -23.85 -30.48
CA GLN A 94 2.28 -24.14 -29.45
C GLN A 94 2.47 -23.24 -28.21
N LEU A 95 3.71 -23.06 -27.75
CA LEU A 95 4.02 -22.16 -26.63
C LEU A 95 3.71 -20.71 -26.99
N GLN A 96 4.05 -20.28 -28.20
CA GLN A 96 3.80 -18.93 -28.69
C GLN A 96 2.30 -18.59 -28.68
N SER A 97 1.47 -19.44 -29.28
CA SER A 97 0.01 -19.25 -29.29
C SER A 97 -0.57 -19.26 -27.88
N ARG A 98 -0.15 -20.21 -27.03
CA ARG A 98 -0.63 -20.30 -25.65
C ARG A 98 -0.24 -19.08 -24.82
N LEU A 99 0.99 -18.58 -24.97
CA LEU A 99 1.46 -17.37 -24.30
C LEU A 99 0.67 -16.14 -24.73
N ALA A 100 0.31 -16.02 -26.00
CA ALA A 100 -0.51 -14.92 -26.50
C ALA A 100 -1.85 -14.86 -25.76
N THR A 101 -2.56 -15.99 -25.65
CA THR A 101 -3.82 -16.08 -24.92
C THR A 101 -3.66 -15.77 -23.44
N LEU A 102 -2.71 -16.43 -22.76
CA LEU A 102 -2.51 -16.26 -21.32
C LEU A 102 -2.13 -14.82 -20.94
N LYS A 103 -1.34 -14.14 -21.78
CA LYS A 103 -0.97 -12.74 -21.54
C LYS A 103 -2.19 -11.81 -21.59
N ILE A 104 -3.10 -12.03 -22.54
CA ILE A 104 -4.34 -11.25 -22.62
C ILE A 104 -5.23 -11.53 -21.41
N GLU A 105 -5.47 -12.80 -21.09
CA GLU A 105 -6.30 -13.19 -19.93
C GLU A 105 -5.76 -12.61 -18.63
N ASN A 106 -4.45 -12.77 -18.37
CA ASN A 106 -3.82 -12.29 -17.15
C ASN A 106 -3.77 -10.76 -17.06
N GLU A 107 -3.72 -10.06 -18.20
CA GLU A 107 -3.78 -8.61 -18.26
C GLU A 107 -5.17 -8.07 -17.88
N GLU A 108 -6.25 -8.75 -18.27
CA GLU A 108 -7.60 -8.38 -17.82
C GLU A 108 -7.79 -8.61 -16.31
N VAL A 109 -7.20 -9.67 -15.76
CA VAL A 109 -7.16 -9.87 -14.29
C VAL A 109 -6.37 -8.75 -13.62
N ARG A 110 -5.22 -8.34 -14.18
CA ARG A 110 -4.41 -7.23 -13.66
C ARG A 110 -5.18 -5.91 -13.62
N LYS A 111 -5.89 -5.55 -14.69
CA LYS A 111 -6.72 -4.33 -14.71
C LYS A 111 -7.81 -4.35 -13.64
N THR A 112 -8.46 -5.51 -13.46
CA THR A 112 -9.47 -5.69 -12.41
C THR A 112 -8.85 -5.53 -11.02
N LEU A 113 -7.66 -6.10 -10.81
CA LEU A 113 -6.89 -5.98 -9.57
C LEU A 113 -6.52 -4.52 -9.28
N ASP A 114 -6.00 -3.79 -10.27
CA ASP A 114 -5.60 -2.38 -10.13
C ASP A 114 -6.80 -1.47 -9.82
N ALA A 115 -7.94 -1.68 -10.49
CA ALA A 115 -9.17 -0.94 -10.21
C ALA A 115 -9.71 -1.22 -8.79
N THR A 116 -9.60 -2.47 -8.33
CA THR A 116 -10.00 -2.85 -6.96
C THR A 116 -9.06 -2.22 -5.92
N MET A 117 -7.75 -2.19 -6.20
CA MET A 117 -6.78 -1.50 -5.34
C MET A 117 -7.08 -0.01 -5.22
N GLN A 118 -7.38 0.66 -6.34
CA GLN A 118 -7.76 2.08 -6.31
C GLN A 118 -9.00 2.30 -5.43
N THR A 119 -10.01 1.43 -5.57
CA THR A 119 -11.22 1.51 -4.74
C THR A 119 -10.90 1.33 -3.25
N LEU A 120 -10.00 0.41 -2.89
CA LEU A 120 -9.53 0.24 -1.51
C LEU A 120 -8.79 1.48 -1.01
N GLN A 121 -7.93 2.08 -1.83
CA GLN A 121 -7.21 3.31 -1.49
C GLN A 121 -8.20 4.45 -1.22
N ASP A 122 -9.16 4.66 -2.12
CA ASP A 122 -10.17 5.71 -1.97
C ASP A 122 -10.99 5.54 -0.67
N MET A 123 -11.28 4.29 -0.26
CA MET A 123 -11.96 4.01 1.00
C MET A 123 -11.09 4.27 2.24
N LEU A 124 -9.77 4.14 2.12
CA LEU A 124 -8.81 4.26 3.24
C LEU A 124 -8.24 5.67 3.40
N THR A 125 -8.23 6.49 2.35
CA THR A 125 -7.71 7.86 2.36
C THR A 125 -8.80 8.91 2.58
N VAL A 126 -9.93 8.52 3.17
CA VAL A 126 -10.99 9.47 3.54
C VAL A 126 -10.47 10.38 4.64
N GLU A 127 -10.58 11.70 4.44
CA GLU A 127 -10.18 12.71 5.42
C GLU A 127 -11.28 12.94 6.46
N ASP A 128 -11.46 11.99 7.38
CA ASP A 128 -12.49 12.04 8.45
C ASP A 128 -11.94 12.39 9.84
N PHE A 129 -10.78 13.07 9.89
CA PHE A 129 -10.07 13.41 11.13
C PHE A 129 -10.36 14.83 11.67
N ASP A 130 -11.00 15.73 10.91
CA ASP A 130 -11.40 17.05 11.41
C ASP A 130 -12.57 16.95 12.40
N VAL A 131 -12.36 17.48 13.61
CA VAL A 131 -13.32 17.47 14.71
C VAL A 131 -13.72 18.87 15.17
N SER A 132 -13.46 19.91 14.36
CA SER A 132 -13.75 21.31 14.70
C SER A 132 -15.21 21.54 15.11
N ASP A 133 -16.15 20.84 14.48
CA ASP A 133 -17.59 20.89 14.83
C ASP A 133 -17.88 20.45 16.27
N ALA A 134 -17.06 19.58 16.86
CA ALA A 134 -17.23 19.14 18.25
C ALA A 134 -16.91 20.24 19.28
N PHE A 135 -16.21 21.29 18.87
CA PHE A 135 -15.82 22.41 19.72
C PHE A 135 -16.66 23.68 19.46
N GLN A 136 -17.67 23.61 18.58
CA GLN A 136 -18.63 24.69 18.36
C GLN A 136 -19.58 24.81 19.57
N HIS A 137 -19.27 25.74 20.46
CA HIS A 137 -20.15 26.10 21.57
C HIS A 137 -21.07 27.24 21.12
N SER A 138 -22.38 26.99 21.00
CA SER A 138 -23.38 28.05 20.92
C SER A 138 -23.28 28.92 22.17
N ARG A 139 -23.18 30.25 22.00
CA ARG A 139 -23.32 31.24 23.10
C ARG A 139 -24.76 31.35 23.64
N SER A 140 -25.59 30.34 23.41
CA SER A 140 -26.98 30.29 23.85
C SER A 140 -27.16 29.08 24.75
N THR A 141 -27.82 29.28 25.89
CA THR A 141 -28.15 28.25 26.89
C THR A 141 -29.22 27.24 26.41
N GLU A 142 -29.49 27.16 25.11
CA GLU A 142 -30.39 26.17 24.54
C GLU A 142 -29.58 25.00 23.99
N SER A 143 -29.82 23.84 24.60
CA SER A 143 -29.32 22.52 24.23
C SER A 143 -29.49 22.26 22.73
N ILE A 144 -28.44 22.45 21.94
CA ILE A 144 -28.37 21.90 20.59
C ILE A 144 -27.72 20.52 20.72
N LYS A 145 -28.56 19.48 20.74
CA LYS A 145 -28.11 18.15 20.29
C LYS A 145 -27.67 18.32 18.84
N SER A 146 -26.39 18.12 18.56
CA SER A 146 -25.81 18.26 17.23
C SER A 146 -26.37 17.17 16.29
N VAL A 147 -27.48 17.46 15.61
CA VAL A 147 -28.15 16.51 14.69
C VAL A 147 -27.30 16.22 13.43
N ALA A 148 -26.27 17.04 13.13
CA ALA A 148 -25.46 16.90 11.91
C ALA A 148 -24.43 15.74 11.97
N SER A 149 -23.89 15.42 13.14
CA SER A 149 -22.85 14.38 13.30
C SER A 149 -23.40 12.96 13.47
N GLU A 150 -24.71 12.79 13.72
CA GLU A 150 -25.32 11.48 13.96
C GLU A 150 -25.48 10.63 12.68
N SER A 151 -25.53 11.24 11.49
CA SER A 151 -25.81 10.50 10.24
C SER A 151 -24.59 9.72 9.72
N TYR A 152 -23.43 10.38 9.53
CA TYR A 152 -22.25 9.74 8.92
C TYR A 152 -21.55 8.74 9.87
N MET A 153 -21.49 9.07 11.16
CA MET A 153 -20.81 8.26 12.19
C MET A 153 -21.77 7.36 12.99
N SER A 154 -23.01 7.18 12.51
CA SER A 154 -23.92 6.20 13.10
C SER A 154 -23.28 4.82 13.10
N LYS A 155 -23.38 4.11 14.23
CA LYS A 155 -22.83 2.75 14.41
C LYS A 155 -23.22 1.81 13.26
N LEU A 156 -24.43 1.95 12.71
CA LEU A 156 -24.92 1.16 11.58
C LEU A 156 -24.17 1.49 10.27
N ASN A 157 -23.92 2.78 10.00
CA ASN A 157 -23.23 3.22 8.80
C ASN A 157 -21.74 2.85 8.84
N VAL A 158 -21.10 2.97 10.00
CA VAL A 158 -19.72 2.52 10.22
C VAL A 158 -19.60 1.01 9.98
N ALA A 159 -20.52 0.21 10.55
CA ALA A 159 -20.53 -1.24 10.34
C ALA A 159 -20.74 -1.61 8.87
N LYS A 160 -21.64 -0.91 8.16
CA LYS A 160 -21.88 -1.13 6.73
C LYS A 160 -20.66 -0.79 5.88
N ARG A 161 -19.98 0.33 6.15
CA ARG A 161 -18.72 0.69 5.44
C ARG A 161 -17.65 -0.36 5.66
N ARG A 162 -17.46 -0.81 6.91
CA ARG A 162 -16.49 -1.84 7.25
C ARG A 162 -16.78 -3.17 6.54
N ALA A 163 -18.04 -3.58 6.48
CA ALA A 163 -18.43 -4.79 5.75
C ALA A 163 -18.11 -4.68 4.25
N ASN A 164 -18.44 -3.54 3.63
CA ASN A 164 -18.12 -3.28 2.21
C ASN A 164 -16.61 -3.28 1.94
N GLN A 165 -15.82 -2.66 2.83
CA GLN A 165 -14.36 -2.70 2.75
C GLN A 165 -13.84 -4.15 2.80
N GLN A 166 -14.31 -4.96 3.74
CA GLN A 166 -13.90 -6.36 3.88
C GLN A 166 -14.26 -7.18 2.63
N GLU A 167 -15.46 -7.00 2.07
CA GLU A 167 -15.85 -7.67 0.82
C GLU A 167 -14.93 -7.27 -0.34
N THR A 168 -14.57 -5.99 -0.43
CA THR A 168 -13.65 -5.47 -1.45
C THR A 168 -12.23 -6.03 -1.26
N GLU A 169 -11.73 -6.11 -0.03
CA GLU A 169 -10.43 -6.72 0.30
C GLU A 169 -10.41 -8.22 -0.09
N MET A 170 -11.47 -8.94 0.24
CA MET A 170 -11.61 -10.35 -0.13
C MET A 170 -11.61 -10.55 -1.64
N PHE A 171 -12.30 -9.67 -2.38
CA PHE A 171 -12.27 -9.69 -3.84
C PHE A 171 -10.87 -9.37 -4.38
N TYR A 172 -10.19 -8.36 -3.83
CA TYR A 172 -8.81 -8.01 -4.17
C TYR A 172 -7.88 -9.22 -4.00
N PHE A 173 -7.89 -9.90 -2.85
CA PHE A 173 -7.02 -11.06 -2.62
C PHE A 173 -7.34 -12.23 -3.54
N SER A 174 -8.62 -12.45 -3.86
CA SER A 174 -9.04 -13.45 -4.85
C SER A 174 -8.42 -13.17 -6.22
N LYS A 175 -8.52 -11.92 -6.70
CA LYS A 175 -7.92 -11.50 -7.99
C LYS A 175 -6.41 -11.46 -7.96
N PHE A 176 -5.80 -11.11 -6.84
CA PHE A 176 -4.35 -11.13 -6.68
C PHE A 176 -3.79 -12.55 -6.82
N LYS A 177 -4.45 -13.53 -6.19
CA LYS A 177 -4.08 -14.94 -6.31
C LYS A 177 -4.25 -15.45 -7.75
N GLU A 178 -5.33 -15.07 -8.42
CA GLU A 178 -5.57 -15.40 -9.84
C GLU A 178 -4.45 -14.84 -10.73
N TYR A 179 -4.12 -13.55 -10.58
CA TYR A 179 -3.05 -12.87 -11.29
C TYR A 179 -1.67 -13.51 -11.05
N LEU A 180 -1.34 -13.84 -9.80
CA LEU A 180 -0.05 -14.47 -9.49
C LEU A 180 0.07 -15.86 -10.12
N ASN A 181 -1.02 -16.65 -10.12
CA ASN A 181 -1.02 -17.96 -10.75
C ASN A 181 -0.85 -17.86 -12.27
N GLY A 182 -1.54 -16.92 -12.92
CA GLY A 182 -1.37 -16.63 -14.35
C GLY A 182 0.05 -16.19 -14.68
N SER A 183 0.56 -15.20 -13.94
CA SER A 183 1.92 -14.68 -14.10
C SER A 183 3.00 -15.77 -13.92
N ASN A 184 2.85 -16.63 -12.91
CA ASN A 184 3.75 -17.75 -12.67
C ASN A 184 3.78 -18.75 -13.83
N LEU A 185 2.62 -19.05 -14.43
CA LEU A 185 2.55 -19.92 -15.60
C LEU A 185 3.19 -19.24 -16.81
N ILE A 186 2.89 -17.97 -17.06
CA ILE A 186 3.46 -17.18 -18.16
C ILE A 186 4.98 -17.18 -18.08
N ILE A 187 5.57 -16.86 -16.92
CA ILE A 187 7.03 -16.81 -16.75
C ILE A 187 7.67 -18.16 -17.08
N LYS A 188 7.10 -19.27 -16.62
CA LYS A 188 7.62 -20.62 -16.90
C LYS A 188 7.54 -20.98 -18.38
N LEU A 189 6.44 -20.63 -19.05
CA LEU A 189 6.25 -20.92 -20.47
C LEU A 189 7.12 -20.00 -21.34
N GLN A 190 7.25 -18.72 -20.97
CA GLN A 190 8.09 -17.75 -21.65
C GLN A 190 9.55 -18.15 -21.61
N ALA A 191 10.07 -18.58 -20.45
CA ALA A 191 11.44 -19.06 -20.33
C ALA A 191 11.74 -20.26 -21.25
N LYS A 192 10.78 -21.20 -21.40
CA LYS A 192 10.91 -22.33 -22.33
C LYS A 192 10.82 -21.90 -23.79
N HIS A 193 9.88 -21.01 -24.09
CA HIS A 193 9.71 -20.45 -25.42
C HIS A 193 10.98 -19.74 -25.90
N ASP A 194 11.58 -18.90 -25.05
CA ASP A 194 12.75 -18.10 -25.40
C ASP A 194 13.99 -18.98 -25.62
N LEU A 195 14.15 -20.05 -24.83
CA LEU A 195 15.20 -21.04 -25.06
C LEU A 195 15.02 -21.76 -26.42
N LEU A 196 13.79 -22.15 -26.76
CA LEU A 196 13.51 -22.78 -28.07
C LEU A 196 13.72 -21.80 -29.22
N LYS A 197 13.29 -20.56 -29.06
CA LYS A 197 13.49 -19.48 -30.03
C LYS A 197 14.99 -19.32 -30.36
N GLN A 198 15.81 -19.18 -29.32
CA GLN A 198 17.27 -19.08 -29.47
C GLN A 198 17.87 -20.31 -30.14
N THR A 199 17.38 -21.51 -29.80
CA THR A 199 17.90 -22.78 -30.34
C THR A 199 17.53 -22.99 -31.81
N LEU A 200 16.33 -22.58 -32.21
CA LEU A 200 15.79 -22.78 -33.56
C LEU A 200 16.15 -21.65 -34.53
N GLY A 201 16.60 -20.49 -34.03
CA GLY A 201 16.96 -19.32 -34.84
C GLY A 201 15.77 -18.47 -35.28
N GLU A 202 14.66 -18.54 -34.54
CA GLU A 202 13.40 -17.79 -34.77
C GLU A 202 13.36 -16.43 -34.05
#